data_AF-A0A7S4DW96-F1
#
_entry.id   AF-A0A7S4DW96-F1
#
_cell.length_a   1.000
_cell.length_b   1.000
_cell.length_c   1.000
_cell.angle_alpha   90.00
_cell.angle_beta   90.00
_cell.angle_gamma   90.00
#
_symmetry.space_group_name_H-M   'P 1'
#
loop_
_entity.id
_entity.type
_entity.pdbx_description
1 polymer ?
#
loop_
_entity_poly.entity_id
_entity_poly.type
_entity_poly.pdbx_seq_one_letter_code
_entity_poly.pdbx_strand_id
1 'polypeptide(L)'
;MNVRNANPNIICTSNNCKFLTVGETLSATKSKRLKIPTFQRRYCWGRQVLKKFLEDVNNHATRSSVGTFRPHSFGRIVTTERGNEVLVVDGQQRLTTINLLLASIRDLVQKHDKTSESLSLQAEINKVLFEKVVKQNSGSDEKAMYRPKLTPSLDDRTAFLNCITPITSSESTPKPASSPSLVKDHITKAKEFFIASIPRLFRGSPLERCQALCRGLLHNCKLLRFETDGDLWTVYERLAFRQHSLRGMYNPAPGVQCAEADLLKNFLLSFFPEEREGISAYRELWVPLERQVVRVMGKSDPEPAKSAREIPVGNRLDLFLAAYLKNQQTAEKNQQTAEQKDELEESDSDFKRPMKRKRAAAGAHKKKNYGGAVHFLQGAFPTYLKLRGHVENSLAREGVDVTAWQAPGIGITSTEREAREKRQRQAAATVKRIMQSMLSFSKTGTWY
;
A
#
# COMPACT_ATOMS: atom_id res chain seq x y z
N MET A 1 -22.24 -3.63 11.10
CA MET A 1 -21.75 -2.42 11.80
C MET A 1 -22.28 -1.21 11.06
N ASN A 2 -23.10 -0.40 11.73
CA ASN A 2 -23.72 0.79 11.16
C ASN A 2 -22.64 1.84 10.92
N VAL A 3 -22.18 1.99 9.67
CA VAL A 3 -21.03 2.82 9.27
C VAL A 3 -21.26 4.31 9.62
N ARG A 4 -22.52 4.71 9.87
CA ARG A 4 -22.90 6.08 10.24
C ARG A 4 -22.54 6.50 11.67
N ASN A 5 -22.34 5.55 12.58
CA ASN A 5 -22.01 5.83 14.00
C ASN A 5 -20.58 5.40 14.37
N ALA A 6 -19.73 5.17 13.37
CA ALA A 6 -18.34 4.78 13.55
C ALA A 6 -17.48 5.96 14.02
N ASN A 7 -16.58 5.73 14.98
CA ASN A 7 -15.65 6.75 15.47
C ASN A 7 -14.84 7.35 14.29
N PRO A 8 -14.91 8.68 14.06
CA PRO A 8 -14.29 9.33 12.92
C PRO A 8 -12.75 9.22 12.90
N ASN A 9 -12.15 8.89 14.04
CA ASN A 9 -10.69 8.76 14.21
C ASN A 9 -10.16 7.33 14.02
N ILE A 10 -11.03 6.32 13.89
CA ILE A 10 -10.64 4.89 13.85
C ILE A 10 -11.03 4.24 12.51
N ILE A 11 -12.14 4.67 11.96
CA ILE A 11 -12.65 4.19 10.68
C ILE A 11 -12.47 5.35 9.72
N CYS A 12 -11.95 5.09 8.51
CA CYS A 12 -12.04 6.05 7.41
C CYS A 12 -13.53 6.38 7.21
N THR A 13 -14.03 7.37 7.93
CA THR A 13 -15.36 7.95 7.80
C THR A 13 -15.30 8.85 6.60
N SER A 14 -15.13 8.19 5.46
CA SER A 14 -15.49 8.75 4.19
C SER A 14 -16.99 9.02 4.27
N ASN A 15 -17.40 10.28 4.26
CA ASN A 15 -18.77 10.68 4.00
C ASN A 15 -19.22 10.28 2.58
N ASN A 16 -18.33 9.67 1.79
CA ASN A 16 -18.44 9.41 0.37
C ASN A 16 -18.05 7.94 0.07
N CYS A 17 -18.83 7.02 0.66
CA CYS A 17 -18.71 5.59 0.44
C CYS A 17 -19.68 5.15 -0.67
N LYS A 18 -19.17 4.50 -1.72
CA LYS A 18 -19.97 4.07 -2.88
C LYS A 18 -19.83 2.57 -3.10
N PHE A 19 -20.95 1.89 -3.30
CA PHE A 19 -20.98 0.53 -3.85
C PHE A 19 -21.00 0.63 -5.37
N LEU A 20 -19.86 0.32 -6.00
CA LEU A 20 -19.70 0.39 -7.45
C LEU A 20 -19.50 -1.01 -8.00
N THR A 21 -20.01 -1.30 -9.18
CA THR A 21 -19.57 -2.46 -9.97
C THR A 21 -18.08 -2.36 -10.28
N VAL A 22 -17.45 -3.47 -10.66
CA VAL A 22 -16.04 -3.45 -11.10
C VAL A 22 -15.89 -2.55 -12.33
N GLY A 23 -16.82 -2.63 -13.29
CA GLY A 23 -16.82 -1.79 -14.49
C GLY A 23 -16.93 -0.30 -14.17
N GLU A 24 -17.84 0.07 -13.26
CA GLU A 24 -17.91 1.44 -12.74
C GLU A 24 -16.62 1.80 -12.01
N THR A 25 -16.04 0.95 -11.18
CA THR A 25 -14.79 1.26 -10.46
C THR A 25 -13.63 1.58 -11.41
N LEU A 26 -13.50 0.82 -12.49
CA LEU A 26 -12.44 1.01 -13.49
C LEU A 26 -12.73 2.17 -14.46
N SER A 27 -13.99 2.62 -14.57
CA SER A 27 -14.42 3.68 -15.49
C SER A 27 -14.77 5.01 -14.82
N ALA A 28 -15.13 5.00 -13.53
CA ALA A 28 -15.66 6.14 -12.77
C ALA A 28 -14.59 7.16 -12.39
N THR A 29 -13.36 6.99 -12.85
CA THR A 29 -12.28 7.93 -12.58
C THR A 29 -12.36 9.21 -13.42
N LYS A 30 -13.42 9.46 -14.20
CA LYS A 30 -13.59 10.72 -14.99
C LYS A 30 -12.32 11.09 -15.79
N SER A 31 -11.77 10.13 -16.52
CA SER A 31 -10.49 10.26 -17.26
C SER A 31 -9.23 10.36 -16.40
N LYS A 32 -9.32 10.21 -15.07
CA LYS A 32 -8.16 10.10 -14.17
C LYS A 32 -7.62 8.66 -14.15
N ARG A 33 -6.32 8.52 -13.95
CA ARG A 33 -5.64 7.22 -13.86
C ARG A 33 -5.73 6.66 -12.45
N LEU A 34 -5.95 5.35 -12.33
CA LEU A 34 -5.78 4.65 -11.06
C LEU A 34 -4.28 4.40 -10.86
N LYS A 35 -3.74 4.85 -9.73
CA LYS A 35 -2.32 4.66 -9.40
C LYS A 35 -2.19 4.10 -8.01
N ILE A 36 -1.62 2.91 -7.91
CA ILE A 36 -1.18 2.38 -6.64
C ILE A 36 0.08 3.17 -6.23
N PRO A 37 0.12 3.76 -5.03
CA PRO A 37 1.29 4.48 -4.57
C PRO A 37 2.56 3.63 -4.65
N THR A 38 3.65 4.28 -5.01
CA THR A 38 4.88 3.66 -5.50
C THR A 38 5.47 2.61 -4.56
N PHE A 39 5.35 2.84 -3.25
CA PHE A 39 6.00 2.04 -2.20
C PHE A 39 5.06 1.03 -1.54
N GLN A 40 3.90 0.81 -2.13
CA GLN A 40 3.00 -0.23 -1.69
C GLN A 40 3.60 -1.62 -1.88
N ARG A 41 3.12 -2.58 -1.09
CA ARG A 41 3.62 -3.96 -1.12
C ARG A 41 3.43 -4.58 -2.51
N ARG A 42 4.44 -5.33 -2.96
CA ARG A 42 4.40 -6.16 -4.17
C ARG A 42 3.16 -7.05 -4.22
N TYR A 43 2.74 -7.38 -5.43
CA TYR A 43 1.70 -8.37 -5.64
C TYR A 43 2.12 -9.74 -5.05
N CYS A 44 1.22 -10.36 -4.29
CA CYS A 44 1.54 -11.55 -3.50
C CYS A 44 0.39 -12.56 -3.40
N TRP A 45 -0.71 -12.39 -4.14
CA TRP A 45 -1.79 -13.38 -4.17
C TRP A 45 -1.30 -14.69 -4.79
N GLY A 46 -1.28 -15.73 -3.95
CA GLY A 46 -0.94 -17.10 -4.36
C GLY A 46 -2.11 -17.84 -5.00
N ARG A 47 -1.83 -19.03 -5.52
CA ARG A 47 -2.78 -19.88 -6.26
C ARG A 47 -4.11 -20.14 -5.54
N GLN A 48 -4.10 -20.38 -4.23
CA GLN A 48 -5.32 -20.64 -3.46
C GLN A 48 -6.28 -19.43 -3.48
N VAL A 49 -5.72 -18.23 -3.30
CA VAL A 49 -6.49 -16.98 -3.33
C VAL A 49 -7.02 -16.71 -4.73
N LEU A 50 -6.20 -16.92 -5.77
CA LEU A 50 -6.60 -16.78 -7.17
C LEU A 50 -7.71 -17.76 -7.56
N LYS A 51 -7.65 -19.01 -7.10
CA LYS A 51 -8.68 -20.02 -7.34
C LYS A 51 -10.01 -19.58 -6.75
N LYS A 52 -10.04 -19.17 -5.47
CA LYS A 52 -11.25 -18.68 -4.83
C LYS A 52 -11.82 -17.46 -5.56
N PHE A 53 -10.95 -16.50 -5.93
CA PHE A 53 -11.37 -15.32 -6.70
C PHE A 53 -12.01 -15.71 -8.05
N LEU A 54 -11.41 -16.64 -8.80
CA LEU A 54 -11.96 -17.11 -10.06
C LEU A 54 -13.29 -17.85 -9.87
N GLU A 55 -13.41 -18.68 -8.83
CA GLU A 55 -14.66 -19.37 -8.47
C GLU A 55 -15.77 -18.37 -8.14
N ASP A 56 -15.46 -17.32 -7.37
CA ASP A 56 -16.39 -16.26 -7.04
C ASP A 56 -16.88 -15.52 -8.30
N VAL A 57 -15.98 -15.14 -9.22
CA VAL A 57 -16.36 -14.56 -10.54
C VAL A 57 -17.25 -15.52 -11.32
N ASN A 58 -16.83 -16.78 -11.40
CA ASN A 58 -17.50 -17.83 -12.17
C ASN A 58 -18.94 -18.08 -11.69
N ASN A 59 -19.15 -18.09 -10.37
CA ASN A 59 -20.46 -18.26 -9.76
C ASN A 59 -21.41 -17.09 -10.08
N HIS A 60 -20.89 -15.88 -10.26
CA HIS A 60 -21.69 -14.68 -10.58
C HIS A 60 -21.81 -14.42 -12.09
N ALA A 61 -21.03 -15.13 -12.90
CA ALA A 61 -21.21 -15.19 -14.35
C ALA A 61 -22.41 -16.07 -14.76
N THR A 62 -22.76 -17.09 -13.96
CA THR A 62 -23.80 -18.08 -14.31
C THR A 62 -25.17 -17.83 -13.66
N ARG A 63 -25.25 -16.99 -12.63
CA ARG A 63 -26.45 -16.83 -11.77
C ARG A 63 -27.45 -15.75 -12.21
N SER A 64 -27.32 -15.17 -13.41
CA SER A 64 -28.17 -14.06 -13.85
C SER A 64 -29.64 -14.46 -14.12
N SER A 65 -30.02 -15.73 -14.07
CA SER A 65 -31.33 -16.23 -14.56
C SER A 65 -32.30 -16.77 -13.50
N VAL A 66 -31.95 -16.90 -12.22
CA VAL A 66 -32.86 -17.51 -11.22
C VAL A 66 -32.77 -16.81 -9.86
N GLY A 67 -33.81 -16.02 -9.50
CA GLY A 67 -34.21 -15.65 -8.14
C GLY A 67 -33.19 -14.94 -7.21
N THR A 68 -33.48 -13.68 -6.84
CA THR A 68 -32.74 -12.87 -5.84
C THR A 68 -31.21 -12.79 -6.08
N PHE A 69 -30.82 -12.31 -7.26
CA PHE A 69 -29.41 -12.03 -7.57
C PHE A 69 -28.83 -11.01 -6.58
N ARG A 70 -28.02 -11.47 -5.62
CA ARG A 70 -27.21 -10.60 -4.77
C ARG A 70 -25.84 -10.40 -5.42
N PRO A 71 -25.43 -9.16 -5.75
CA PRO A 71 -24.11 -8.89 -6.28
C PRO A 71 -23.01 -9.40 -5.34
N HIS A 72 -21.97 -10.01 -5.88
CA HIS A 72 -20.82 -10.41 -5.08
C HIS A 72 -20.01 -9.19 -4.67
N SER A 73 -19.65 -9.08 -3.40
CA SER A 73 -18.72 -8.05 -2.95
C SER A 73 -17.30 -8.60 -2.96
N PHE A 74 -16.43 -8.05 -3.82
CA PHE A 74 -14.98 -8.30 -3.76
C PHE A 74 -14.28 -7.53 -2.64
N GLY A 75 -15.05 -6.98 -1.70
CA GLY A 75 -14.54 -6.20 -0.60
C GLY A 75 -14.35 -4.74 -0.99
N ARG A 76 -13.38 -4.09 -0.36
CA ARG A 76 -13.22 -2.64 -0.44
C ARG A 76 -11.99 -2.19 -1.21
N ILE A 77 -12.07 -0.97 -1.71
CA ILE A 77 -10.94 -0.17 -2.16
C ILE A 77 -10.96 1.16 -1.41
N VAL A 78 -9.79 1.72 -1.09
CA VAL A 78 -9.67 3.05 -0.50
C VAL A 78 -8.89 3.90 -1.48
N THR A 79 -9.48 5.03 -1.87
CA THR A 79 -8.91 5.92 -2.87
C THR A 79 -8.82 7.35 -2.37
N THR A 80 -7.79 8.07 -2.76
CA THR A 80 -7.67 9.52 -2.55
C THR A 80 -7.34 10.20 -3.88
N GLU A 81 -7.92 11.37 -4.14
CA GLU A 81 -7.65 12.10 -5.38
C GLU A 81 -6.37 12.94 -5.25
N ARG A 82 -5.51 12.89 -6.26
CA ARG A 82 -4.28 13.70 -6.33
C ARG A 82 -4.12 14.24 -7.75
N GLY A 83 -4.55 15.47 -7.98
CA GLY A 83 -4.56 16.07 -9.32
C GLY A 83 -5.38 15.22 -10.32
N ASN A 84 -4.74 14.79 -11.40
CA ASN A 84 -5.33 13.95 -12.45
C ASN A 84 -5.20 12.44 -12.20
N GLU A 85 -4.78 12.04 -10.99
CA GLU A 85 -4.67 10.65 -10.59
C GLU A 85 -5.61 10.34 -9.41
N VAL A 86 -6.08 9.10 -9.35
CA VAL A 86 -6.77 8.53 -8.20
C VAL A 86 -5.84 7.52 -7.57
N LEU A 87 -5.29 7.87 -6.40
CA LEU A 87 -4.38 7.00 -5.68
C LEU A 87 -5.14 5.87 -4.99
N VAL A 88 -4.79 4.63 -5.27
CA VAL A 88 -5.37 3.43 -4.65
C VAL A 88 -4.53 3.06 -3.42
N VAL A 89 -4.97 3.50 -2.25
CA VAL A 89 -4.23 3.34 -0.99
C VAL A 89 -4.48 1.98 -0.35
N ASP A 90 -5.64 1.37 -0.63
CA ASP A 90 -5.97 0.00 -0.24
C ASP A 90 -6.82 -0.68 -1.33
N GLY A 91 -6.72 -2.00 -1.46
CA GLY A 91 -7.35 -2.79 -2.51
C GLY A 91 -6.47 -3.02 -3.74
N GLN A 92 -5.18 -2.68 -3.63
CA GLN A 92 -4.20 -2.82 -4.72
C GLN A 92 -4.16 -4.22 -5.35
N GLN A 93 -4.07 -5.28 -4.53
CA GLN A 93 -3.98 -6.65 -5.01
C GLN A 93 -5.21 -7.02 -5.84
N ARG A 94 -6.41 -6.62 -5.39
CA ARG A 94 -7.69 -6.92 -6.05
C ARG A 94 -7.76 -6.27 -7.42
N LEU A 95 -7.46 -4.97 -7.52
CA LEU A 95 -7.52 -4.25 -8.80
C LEU A 95 -6.50 -4.83 -9.78
N THR A 96 -5.29 -5.16 -9.32
CA THR A 96 -4.29 -5.84 -10.13
C THR A 96 -4.80 -7.19 -10.63
N THR A 97 -5.36 -8.05 -9.77
CA THR A 97 -5.92 -9.35 -10.16
C THR A 97 -7.08 -9.23 -11.15
N ILE A 98 -7.97 -8.25 -10.97
CA ILE A 98 -9.09 -7.97 -11.89
C ILE A 98 -8.54 -7.65 -13.29
N ASN A 99 -7.52 -6.79 -13.37
CA ASN A 99 -6.90 -6.42 -14.65
C ASN A 99 -6.22 -7.63 -15.31
N LEU A 100 -5.53 -8.47 -14.53
CA LEU A 100 -4.92 -9.70 -15.04
C LEU A 100 -5.95 -10.71 -15.54
N LEU A 101 -7.08 -10.87 -14.85
CA LEU A 101 -8.18 -11.74 -15.29
C LEU A 101 -8.78 -11.23 -16.61
N LEU A 102 -9.10 -9.94 -16.71
CA LEU A 102 -9.61 -9.32 -17.94
C LEU A 102 -8.64 -9.52 -19.11
N ALA A 103 -7.35 -9.25 -18.90
CA ALA A 103 -6.34 -9.48 -19.92
C ALA A 103 -6.26 -10.96 -20.33
N SER A 104 -6.37 -11.90 -19.39
CA SER A 104 -6.39 -13.34 -19.70
C SER A 104 -7.62 -13.74 -20.51
N ILE A 105 -8.79 -13.18 -20.22
CA ILE A 105 -10.01 -13.42 -21.00
C ILE A 105 -9.81 -12.94 -22.44
N ARG A 106 -9.29 -11.73 -22.63
CA ARG A 106 -8.98 -11.19 -23.97
C ARG A 106 -8.04 -12.10 -24.76
N ASP A 107 -6.93 -12.52 -24.15
CA ASP A 107 -5.92 -13.31 -24.86
C ASP A 107 -6.43 -14.72 -25.22
N LEU A 108 -7.28 -15.31 -24.36
CA LEU A 108 -7.95 -16.58 -24.67
C LEU A 108 -8.93 -16.44 -25.82
N VAL A 109 -9.73 -15.37 -25.82
CA VAL A 109 -10.68 -15.07 -26.92
C VAL A 109 -9.93 -14.90 -28.24
N GLN A 110 -8.84 -14.13 -28.25
CA GLN A 110 -7.97 -13.95 -29.43
C GLN A 110 -7.38 -15.28 -29.94
N LYS A 111 -7.04 -16.20 -29.04
CA LYS A 111 -6.46 -17.51 -29.40
C LYS A 111 -7.50 -18.47 -29.97
N HIS A 112 -8.71 -18.48 -29.43
CA HIS A 112 -9.73 -19.48 -29.74
C HIS A 112 -10.66 -19.06 -30.88
N ASP A 113 -10.86 -17.76 -31.11
CA ASP A 113 -11.83 -17.26 -32.07
C ASP A 113 -11.40 -15.91 -32.68
N LYS A 114 -11.63 -15.72 -33.98
CA LYS A 114 -11.38 -14.48 -34.73
C LYS A 114 -12.64 -13.87 -35.34
N THR A 115 -13.83 -14.32 -34.91
CA THR A 115 -15.10 -13.72 -35.28
C THR A 115 -15.18 -12.24 -34.92
N SER A 116 -16.10 -11.51 -35.57
CA SER A 116 -16.41 -10.12 -35.25
C SER A 116 -16.80 -9.94 -33.77
N GLU A 117 -17.48 -10.93 -33.17
CA GLU A 117 -17.87 -10.94 -31.77
C GLU A 117 -16.67 -11.07 -30.82
N SER A 118 -15.72 -11.96 -31.17
CA SER A 118 -14.43 -12.08 -30.48
C SER A 118 -13.67 -10.75 -30.50
N LEU A 119 -13.58 -10.11 -31.67
CA LEU A 119 -12.91 -8.81 -31.82
C LEU A 119 -13.60 -7.70 -31.01
N SER A 120 -14.94 -7.70 -30.96
CA SER A 120 -15.71 -6.75 -30.15
C SER A 120 -15.43 -6.90 -28.66
N LEU A 121 -15.42 -8.14 -28.13
CA LEU A 121 -15.09 -8.39 -26.72
C LEU A 121 -13.65 -7.99 -26.39
N GLN A 122 -12.69 -8.27 -27.30
CA GLN A 122 -11.31 -7.83 -27.12
C GLN A 122 -11.20 -6.29 -27.05
N ALA A 123 -11.93 -5.57 -27.91
CA ALA A 123 -11.98 -4.12 -27.90
C ALA A 123 -12.62 -3.55 -26.63
N GLU A 124 -13.68 -4.18 -26.12
CA GLU A 124 -14.32 -3.81 -24.85
C GLU A 124 -13.34 -3.94 -23.69
N ILE A 125 -12.65 -5.08 -23.57
CA ILE A 125 -11.65 -5.31 -22.52
C ILE A 125 -10.50 -4.31 -22.64
N ASN A 126 -9.99 -4.06 -23.86
CA ASN A 126 -8.91 -3.09 -24.06
C ASN A 126 -9.33 -1.67 -23.68
N LYS A 127 -10.58 -1.27 -23.94
CA LYS A 127 -11.14 0.02 -23.49
C LYS A 127 -11.17 0.13 -21.96
N VAL A 128 -11.33 -0.98 -21.25
CA VAL A 128 -11.29 -1.00 -19.77
C VAL A 128 -9.84 -0.96 -19.25
N LEU A 129 -8.91 -1.66 -19.90
CA LEU A 129 -7.52 -1.76 -19.44
C LEU A 129 -6.65 -0.55 -19.81
N PHE A 130 -6.91 0.08 -20.97
CA PHE A 130 -6.03 1.09 -21.55
C PHE A 130 -6.74 2.43 -21.82
N GLU A 131 -5.97 3.50 -21.74
CA GLU A 131 -6.39 4.82 -22.19
C GLU A 131 -6.45 4.87 -23.72
N LYS A 132 -7.35 5.71 -24.25
CA LYS A 132 -7.30 6.10 -25.66
C LYS A 132 -6.10 7.03 -25.84
N VAL A 133 -5.03 6.55 -26.48
CA VAL A 133 -3.92 7.41 -26.87
C VAL A 133 -4.32 8.13 -28.16
N VAL A 134 -4.54 9.44 -28.07
CA VAL A 134 -4.70 10.28 -29.26
C VAL A 134 -3.31 10.41 -29.88
N LYS A 135 -3.13 9.89 -31.10
CA LYS A 135 -1.89 10.07 -31.86
C LYS A 135 -1.72 11.57 -32.11
N GLN A 136 -0.68 12.17 -31.54
CA GLN A 136 -0.18 13.44 -32.06
C GLN A 136 0.80 13.10 -33.19
N ASN A 137 0.59 13.71 -34.35
CA ASN A 137 1.32 13.44 -35.58
C ASN A 137 2.83 13.56 -35.37
N SER A 138 3.55 12.43 -35.46
CA SER A 138 4.98 12.40 -35.78
C SER A 138 5.30 11.01 -36.31
N GLY A 139 5.73 10.95 -37.58
CA GLY A 139 5.98 9.72 -38.31
C GLY A 139 7.15 8.89 -37.77
N SER A 140 7.29 7.72 -38.39
CA SER A 140 8.27 6.64 -38.19
C SER A 140 8.02 5.70 -36.99
N ASP A 141 7.81 4.43 -37.33
CA ASP A 141 7.67 3.23 -36.49
C ASP A 141 6.65 3.28 -35.34
N GLU A 142 5.38 3.13 -35.72
CA GLU A 142 4.22 3.07 -34.82
C GLU A 142 4.20 1.83 -33.93
N LYS A 143 4.97 1.83 -32.83
CA LYS A 143 4.68 0.90 -31.72
C LYS A 143 3.48 1.45 -30.96
N ALA A 144 2.31 0.82 -31.10
CA ALA A 144 1.10 1.21 -30.37
C ALA A 144 1.41 1.36 -28.88
N MET A 145 1.45 2.60 -28.38
CA MET A 145 1.81 2.89 -26.99
C MET A 145 0.64 2.52 -26.09
N TYR A 146 0.62 1.30 -25.55
CA TYR A 146 -0.35 0.91 -24.54
C TYR A 146 -0.11 1.71 -23.25
N ARG A 147 -1.09 2.55 -22.87
CA ARG A 147 -1.08 3.27 -21.59
C ARG A 147 -2.10 2.67 -20.63
N PRO A 148 -1.68 1.86 -19.63
CA PRO A 148 -2.61 1.25 -18.68
C PRO A 148 -3.35 2.29 -17.84
N LYS A 149 -4.65 2.07 -17.64
CA LYS A 149 -5.47 2.87 -16.70
C LYS A 149 -5.11 2.61 -15.24
N LEU A 150 -4.58 1.43 -14.93
CA LEU A 150 -4.03 1.08 -13.61
C LEU A 150 -2.50 1.07 -13.67
N THR A 151 -1.87 1.88 -12.81
CA THR A 151 -0.43 1.79 -12.54
C THR A 151 -0.23 1.04 -11.22
N PRO A 152 0.40 -0.14 -11.20
CA PRO A 152 0.64 -0.89 -9.97
C PRO A 152 1.84 -0.34 -9.18
N SER A 153 2.14 -1.00 -8.05
CA SER A 153 3.32 -0.74 -7.22
C SER A 153 4.60 -0.76 -8.08
N LEU A 154 5.63 -0.01 -7.68
CA LEU A 154 6.84 0.20 -8.49
C LEU A 154 7.44 -1.12 -9.02
N ASP A 155 7.54 -2.11 -8.15
CA ASP A 155 8.17 -3.39 -8.42
C ASP A 155 7.35 -4.28 -9.36
N ASP A 156 6.03 -4.06 -9.46
CA ASP A 156 5.14 -4.86 -10.29
C ASP A 156 4.92 -4.27 -11.70
N ARG A 157 5.32 -3.00 -11.94
CA ARG A 157 4.97 -2.25 -13.17
C ARG A 157 5.35 -2.98 -14.45
N THR A 158 6.58 -3.50 -14.54
CA THR A 158 7.08 -4.17 -15.74
C THR A 158 6.34 -5.47 -16.01
N ALA A 159 6.27 -6.36 -15.01
CA ALA A 159 5.58 -7.64 -15.15
C ALA A 159 4.08 -7.46 -15.44
N PHE A 160 3.45 -6.48 -14.80
CA PHE A 160 2.05 -6.12 -15.04
C PHE A 160 1.82 -5.66 -16.46
N LEU A 161 2.62 -4.69 -16.96
CA LEU A 161 2.49 -4.19 -18.32
C LEU A 161 2.60 -5.35 -19.33
N ASN A 162 3.64 -6.17 -19.21
CA ASN A 162 3.86 -7.33 -20.09
C ASN A 162 2.69 -8.32 -20.06
N CYS A 163 2.06 -8.53 -18.90
CA CYS A 163 0.92 -9.44 -18.75
C CYS A 163 -0.39 -8.88 -19.31
N ILE A 164 -0.57 -7.56 -19.34
CA ILE A 164 -1.81 -6.93 -19.80
C ILE A 164 -1.75 -6.48 -21.25
N THR A 165 -0.57 -6.26 -21.85
CA THR A 165 -0.45 -5.93 -23.28
C THR A 165 -0.96 -7.09 -24.14
N PRO A 166 -1.77 -6.83 -25.18
CA PRO A 166 -2.22 -7.87 -26.12
C PRO A 166 -1.05 -8.61 -26.75
N ILE A 167 -1.19 -9.92 -26.93
CA ILE A 167 -0.20 -10.75 -27.60
C ILE A 167 -0.29 -10.45 -29.10
N THR A 168 0.74 -9.83 -29.69
CA THR A 168 0.81 -9.62 -31.14
C THR A 168 1.34 -10.87 -31.83
N SER A 169 0.76 -11.26 -32.96
CA SER A 169 1.07 -12.48 -33.70
C SER A 169 2.55 -12.65 -34.12
N SER A 170 3.38 -11.60 -34.04
CA SER A 170 4.82 -11.65 -34.35
C SER A 170 5.72 -11.95 -33.14
N GLU A 171 5.19 -11.89 -31.91
CA GLU A 171 5.91 -12.31 -30.72
C GLU A 171 5.40 -13.70 -30.34
N SER A 172 6.09 -14.72 -30.83
CA SER A 172 6.06 -16.02 -30.15
C SER A 172 6.32 -15.76 -28.67
N THR A 173 5.53 -16.42 -27.81
CA THR A 173 5.65 -16.45 -26.34
C THR A 173 6.97 -15.87 -25.88
N PRO A 174 7.04 -14.80 -25.03
CA PRO A 174 8.31 -14.23 -24.63
C PRO A 174 9.22 -15.37 -24.21
N LYS A 175 10.21 -15.66 -25.06
CA LYS A 175 11.18 -16.73 -24.82
C LYS A 175 11.74 -16.36 -23.46
N PRO A 176 11.57 -17.18 -22.40
CA PRO A 176 12.09 -16.82 -21.10
C PRO A 176 13.56 -16.51 -21.35
N ALA A 177 13.94 -15.25 -21.10
CA ALA A 177 15.32 -14.84 -21.24
C ALA A 177 16.15 -15.93 -20.56
N SER A 178 17.03 -16.54 -21.34
CA SER A 178 17.95 -17.58 -20.89
C SER A 178 18.89 -16.94 -19.87
N SER A 179 18.37 -16.77 -18.67
CA SER A 179 19.08 -16.50 -17.44
C SER A 179 18.67 -17.62 -16.50
N PRO A 180 19.57 -18.58 -16.24
CA PRO A 180 19.28 -19.68 -15.33
C PRO A 180 19.07 -19.07 -13.93
N SER A 181 17.90 -19.36 -13.32
CA SER A 181 17.43 -18.90 -11.99
C SER A 181 16.41 -17.74 -11.93
N LEU A 182 15.45 -17.66 -12.85
CA LEU A 182 14.34 -16.69 -12.76
C LEU A 182 13.16 -17.26 -11.96
N VAL A 183 13.12 -16.99 -10.66
CA VAL A 183 11.88 -17.14 -9.87
C VAL A 183 10.82 -16.23 -10.52
N LYS A 184 9.84 -16.83 -11.22
CA LYS A 184 8.73 -16.07 -11.82
C LYS A 184 8.04 -15.21 -10.76
N ASP A 185 7.81 -13.94 -11.07
CA ASP A 185 7.12 -13.01 -10.18
C ASP A 185 5.63 -13.40 -10.02
N HIS A 186 4.98 -12.87 -8.99
CA HIS A 186 3.61 -13.24 -8.67
C HIS A 186 2.58 -12.73 -9.69
N ILE A 187 2.87 -11.64 -10.41
CA ILE A 187 1.99 -11.11 -11.46
C ILE A 187 1.94 -12.09 -12.63
N THR A 188 3.12 -12.51 -13.10
CA THR A 188 3.26 -13.51 -14.18
C THR A 188 2.61 -14.83 -13.77
N LYS A 189 2.85 -15.31 -12.55
CA LYS A 189 2.21 -16.53 -12.02
C LYS A 189 0.68 -16.43 -11.98
N ALA A 190 0.12 -15.26 -11.67
CA ALA A 190 -1.32 -15.05 -11.64
C ALA A 190 -1.93 -15.05 -13.05
N LYS A 191 -1.27 -14.39 -14.02
CA LYS A 191 -1.67 -14.45 -15.43
C LYS A 191 -1.69 -15.89 -15.93
N GLU A 192 -0.60 -16.63 -15.73
CA GLU A 192 -0.46 -18.05 -16.13
C GLU A 192 -1.54 -18.92 -15.47
N PHE A 193 -1.83 -18.68 -14.20
CA PHE A 193 -2.91 -19.37 -13.50
C PHE A 193 -4.27 -19.17 -14.20
N PHE A 194 -4.62 -17.94 -14.58
CA PHE A 194 -5.88 -17.67 -15.27
C PHE A 194 -5.93 -18.28 -16.67
N ILE A 195 -4.85 -18.15 -17.45
CA ILE A 195 -4.73 -18.76 -18.80
C ILE A 195 -4.90 -20.28 -18.72
N ALA A 196 -4.36 -20.93 -17.67
CA ALA A 196 -4.49 -22.38 -17.49
C ALA A 196 -5.83 -22.83 -16.89
N SER A 197 -6.51 -21.96 -16.13
CA SER A 197 -7.71 -22.33 -15.36
C SER A 197 -9.01 -22.03 -16.09
N ILE A 198 -9.10 -20.91 -16.82
CA ILE A 198 -10.31 -20.50 -17.53
C ILE A 198 -10.76 -21.55 -18.56
N PRO A 199 -9.89 -22.17 -19.39
CA PRO A 199 -10.31 -23.19 -20.35
C PRO A 199 -10.98 -24.40 -19.71
N ARG A 200 -10.68 -24.71 -18.45
CA ARG A 200 -11.32 -25.81 -17.71
C ARG A 200 -12.78 -25.51 -17.34
N LEU A 201 -13.20 -24.25 -17.48
CA LEU A 201 -14.57 -23.79 -17.24
C LEU A 201 -15.40 -23.77 -18.53
N PHE A 202 -14.81 -24.06 -19.69
CA PHE A 202 -15.50 -24.08 -20.97
C PHE A 202 -16.43 -25.31 -21.03
N ARG A 203 -17.74 -25.05 -20.91
CA ARG A 203 -18.80 -26.01 -21.24
C ARG A 203 -19.54 -25.40 -22.43
N GLY A 204 -19.23 -25.85 -23.64
CA GLY A 204 -19.72 -25.22 -24.88
C GLY A 204 -18.73 -24.22 -25.47
N SER A 205 -19.24 -23.13 -26.06
CA SER A 205 -18.41 -22.15 -26.79
C SER A 205 -17.42 -21.43 -25.86
N PRO A 206 -16.10 -21.45 -26.18
CA PRO A 206 -15.09 -20.66 -25.47
C PRO A 206 -15.42 -19.16 -25.43
N LEU A 207 -15.95 -18.62 -26.53
CA LEU A 207 -16.31 -17.20 -26.64
C LEU A 207 -17.47 -16.86 -25.69
N GLU A 208 -18.57 -17.63 -25.73
CA GLU A 208 -19.73 -17.41 -24.85
C GLU A 208 -19.32 -17.47 -23.37
N ARG A 209 -18.44 -18.42 -23.02
CA ARG A 209 -17.96 -18.54 -21.65
C ARG A 209 -17.10 -17.34 -21.24
N CYS A 210 -16.23 -16.87 -22.13
CA CYS A 210 -15.42 -15.68 -21.90
C CYS A 210 -16.28 -14.41 -21.77
N GLN A 211 -17.31 -14.26 -22.60
CA GLN A 211 -18.30 -13.17 -22.51
C GLN A 211 -19.06 -13.22 -21.18
N ALA A 212 -19.49 -14.41 -20.74
CA ALA A 212 -20.17 -14.59 -19.46
C ALA A 212 -19.26 -14.20 -18.28
N LEU A 213 -18.00 -14.63 -18.28
CA LEU A 213 -17.02 -14.27 -17.25
C LEU A 213 -16.71 -12.77 -17.25
N CYS A 214 -16.54 -12.15 -18.42
CA CYS A 214 -16.29 -10.71 -18.54
C CYS A 214 -17.47 -9.89 -17.99
N ARG A 215 -18.70 -10.21 -18.45
CA ARG A 215 -19.93 -9.56 -17.95
C ARG A 215 -20.13 -9.79 -16.45
N GLY A 216 -19.92 -11.02 -15.99
CA GLY A 216 -19.98 -11.41 -14.58
C GLY A 216 -19.02 -10.59 -13.72
N LEU A 217 -17.78 -10.43 -14.18
CA LEU A 217 -16.79 -9.63 -13.49
C LEU A 217 -17.15 -8.15 -13.48
N LEU A 218 -17.48 -7.56 -14.63
CA LEU A 218 -17.64 -6.11 -14.77
C LEU A 218 -18.96 -5.58 -14.18
N HIS A 219 -20.05 -6.32 -14.29
CA HIS A 219 -21.40 -5.82 -13.94
C HIS A 219 -21.98 -6.49 -12.70
N ASN A 220 -21.62 -7.74 -12.43
CA ASN A 220 -22.24 -8.57 -11.39
C ASN A 220 -21.40 -8.62 -10.10
N CYS A 221 -20.13 -8.23 -10.16
CA CYS A 221 -19.27 -8.06 -8.99
C CYS A 221 -19.15 -6.58 -8.61
N LYS A 222 -19.21 -6.30 -7.31
CA LYS A 222 -19.14 -4.95 -6.72
C LYS A 222 -17.94 -4.79 -5.80
N LEU A 223 -17.44 -3.55 -5.74
CA LEU A 223 -16.42 -3.07 -4.83
C LEU A 223 -16.99 -1.93 -3.97
N LEU A 224 -16.65 -1.95 -2.69
CA LEU A 224 -16.96 -0.87 -1.77
C LEU A 224 -15.85 0.17 -1.81
N ARG A 225 -16.07 1.29 -2.49
CA ARG A 225 -15.10 2.39 -2.61
C ARG A 225 -15.27 3.38 -1.48
N PHE A 226 -14.20 3.61 -0.72
CA PHE A 226 -14.07 4.70 0.22
C PHE A 226 -13.21 5.80 -0.41
N GLU A 227 -13.79 6.97 -0.61
CA GLU A 227 -13.05 8.17 -1.02
C GLU A 227 -12.60 8.92 0.23
N THR A 228 -11.30 9.17 0.37
CA THR A 228 -10.73 9.91 1.49
C THR A 228 -10.02 11.15 1.02
N ASP A 229 -10.24 12.22 1.78
CA ASP A 229 -9.55 13.49 1.63
C ASP A 229 -8.41 13.57 2.64
N GLY A 230 -7.45 14.46 2.38
CA GLY A 230 -6.29 14.69 3.23
C GLY A 230 -4.98 14.11 2.68
N ASP A 231 -3.90 14.39 3.41
CA ASP A 231 -2.56 13.97 3.00
C ASP A 231 -2.40 12.44 3.10
N LEU A 232 -1.56 11.89 2.21
CA LEU A 232 -1.38 10.46 2.05
C LEU A 232 -0.93 9.76 3.35
N TRP A 233 -0.13 10.44 4.18
CA TRP A 233 0.32 9.93 5.48
C TRP A 233 -0.85 9.74 6.45
N THR A 234 -1.80 10.67 6.51
CA THR A 234 -3.01 10.56 7.35
C THR A 234 -3.87 9.39 6.89
N VAL A 235 -3.96 9.16 5.58
CA VAL A 235 -4.68 8.00 5.04
C VAL A 235 -3.98 6.71 5.46
N TYR A 236 -2.65 6.64 5.38
CA TYR A 236 -1.91 5.46 5.80
C TYR A 236 -2.00 5.19 7.28
N GLU A 237 -1.96 6.23 8.10
CA GLU A 237 -2.16 6.15 9.54
C GLU A 237 -3.55 5.55 9.85
N ARG A 238 -4.61 6.10 9.28
CA ARG A 238 -5.98 5.57 9.46
C ARG A 238 -6.12 4.13 8.99
N LEU A 239 -5.48 3.79 7.86
CA LEU A 239 -5.46 2.42 7.35
C LEU A 239 -4.72 1.47 8.30
N ALA A 240 -3.59 1.89 8.86
CA ALA A 240 -2.82 1.12 9.82
C ALA A 240 -3.64 0.86 11.09
N PHE A 241 -4.25 1.90 11.66
CA PHE A 241 -5.13 1.78 12.83
C PHE A 241 -6.30 0.82 12.56
N ARG A 242 -6.93 0.91 11.40
CA ARG A 242 -8.03 0.02 11.03
C ARG A 242 -7.59 -1.43 10.85
N GLN A 243 -6.54 -1.67 10.07
CA GLN A 243 -6.06 -3.05 9.83
C GLN A 243 -5.73 -3.74 11.15
N HIS A 244 -5.16 -2.98 12.08
CA HIS A 244 -4.86 -3.45 13.41
C HIS A 244 -6.11 -3.67 14.28
N SER A 245 -7.04 -2.72 14.32
CA SER A 245 -8.29 -2.82 15.09
C SER A 245 -9.18 -3.99 14.67
N LEU A 246 -9.05 -4.44 13.42
CA LEU A 246 -9.78 -5.57 12.86
C LEU A 246 -8.97 -6.87 12.83
N ARG A 247 -7.72 -6.87 13.34
CA ARG A 247 -6.86 -8.05 13.40
C ARG A 247 -7.46 -9.05 14.40
N GLY A 248 -7.99 -10.16 13.89
CA GLY A 248 -8.62 -11.22 14.71
C GLY A 248 -10.16 -11.26 14.63
N MET A 249 -10.81 -10.21 14.12
CA MET A 249 -12.21 -10.33 13.70
C MET A 249 -12.24 -11.06 12.35
N TYR A 250 -13.12 -12.07 12.22
CA TYR A 250 -13.31 -12.88 11.01
C TYR A 250 -13.07 -12.05 9.73
N ASN A 251 -12.04 -12.40 8.95
CA ASN A 251 -11.78 -11.77 7.66
C ASN A 251 -12.27 -12.71 6.54
N PRO A 252 -13.55 -12.63 6.11
CA PRO A 252 -14.05 -13.44 5.02
C PRO A 252 -13.46 -13.05 3.66
N ALA A 253 -12.77 -11.91 3.56
CA ALA A 253 -12.20 -11.43 2.30
C ALA A 253 -10.85 -12.11 2.01
N PRO A 254 -10.68 -12.75 0.83
CA PRO A 254 -9.39 -13.28 0.42
C PRO A 254 -8.32 -12.17 0.42
N GLY A 255 -7.22 -12.37 1.16
CA GLY A 255 -6.13 -11.41 1.22
C GLY A 255 -5.00 -11.84 2.16
N VAL A 256 -3.77 -11.47 1.80
CA VAL A 256 -2.58 -11.64 2.63
C VAL A 256 -2.52 -10.49 3.63
N GLN A 257 -2.27 -10.78 4.91
CA GLN A 257 -2.10 -9.75 5.95
C GLN A 257 -0.88 -8.87 5.65
N CYS A 258 -1.02 -7.57 5.90
CA CYS A 258 0.08 -6.60 5.78
C CYS A 258 1.00 -6.73 7.00
N ALA A 259 2.32 -6.71 6.80
CA ALA A 259 3.29 -6.66 7.90
C ALA A 259 3.33 -5.26 8.51
N GLU A 260 3.74 -5.10 9.77
CA GLU A 260 3.81 -3.77 10.39
C GLU A 260 4.86 -2.88 9.69
N ALA A 261 5.98 -3.47 9.28
CA ALA A 261 7.00 -2.81 8.50
C ALA A 261 6.50 -2.28 7.15
N ASP A 262 5.53 -2.95 6.51
CA ASP A 262 4.90 -2.44 5.28
C ASP A 262 4.09 -1.17 5.55
N LEU A 263 3.38 -1.12 6.68
CA LEU A 263 2.61 0.07 7.10
C LEU A 263 3.56 1.22 7.48
N LEU A 264 4.66 0.92 8.17
CA LEU A 264 5.67 1.91 8.55
C LEU A 264 6.41 2.48 7.34
N LYS A 265 6.77 1.62 6.39
CA LYS A 265 7.35 2.03 5.11
C LYS A 265 6.47 3.03 4.37
N ASN A 266 5.18 2.71 4.25
CA ASN A 266 4.19 3.59 3.62
C ASN A 266 4.07 4.92 4.36
N PHE A 267 4.07 4.90 5.70
CA PHE A 267 4.06 6.10 6.53
C PHE A 267 5.30 6.98 6.29
N LEU A 268 6.51 6.43 6.42
CA LEU A 268 7.76 7.19 6.21
C LEU A 268 7.84 7.76 4.80
N LEU A 269 7.58 6.95 3.77
CA LEU A 269 7.72 7.39 2.39
C LEU A 269 6.61 8.35 1.94
N SER A 270 5.53 8.48 2.71
CA SER A 270 4.46 9.44 2.44
C SER A 270 4.79 10.89 2.81
N PHE A 271 5.90 11.13 3.54
CA PHE A 271 6.40 12.47 3.82
C PHE A 271 7.12 13.11 2.63
N PHE A 272 7.54 12.33 1.62
CA PHE A 272 8.20 12.85 0.44
C PHE A 272 7.17 13.48 -0.52
N PRO A 273 7.26 14.79 -0.80
CA PRO A 273 6.27 15.47 -1.63
C PRO A 273 6.35 14.99 -3.08
N GLU A 274 7.57 14.78 -3.59
CA GLU A 274 7.83 14.32 -4.95
C GLU A 274 8.02 12.81 -5.03
N GLU A 275 7.39 12.17 -6.02
CA GLU A 275 7.52 10.72 -6.23
C GLU A 275 8.97 10.32 -6.51
N ARG A 276 9.73 11.15 -7.25
CA ARG A 276 11.14 10.89 -7.58
C ARG A 276 12.01 10.82 -6.32
N GLU A 277 11.84 11.77 -5.40
CA GLU A 277 12.58 11.80 -4.13
C GLU A 277 12.24 10.60 -3.26
N GLY A 278 10.95 10.26 -3.14
CA GLY A 278 10.52 9.04 -2.45
C GLY A 278 11.13 7.77 -3.06
N ILE A 279 11.24 7.70 -4.40
CA ILE A 279 11.85 6.56 -5.10
C ILE A 279 13.33 6.45 -4.78
N SER A 280 14.05 7.57 -4.78
CA SER A 280 15.46 7.61 -4.37
C SER A 280 15.61 7.14 -2.92
N ALA A 281 14.84 7.70 -1.98
CA ALA A 281 14.86 7.27 -0.58
C ALA A 281 14.54 5.77 -0.40
N TYR A 282 13.54 5.26 -1.11
CA TYR A 282 13.21 3.83 -1.09
C TYR A 282 14.37 2.96 -1.59
N ARG A 283 14.97 3.30 -2.74
CA ARG A 283 16.04 2.50 -3.36
C ARG A 283 17.36 2.58 -2.60
N GLU A 284 17.69 3.74 -2.06
CA GLU A 284 18.98 4.02 -1.42
C GLU A 284 18.98 3.69 0.08
N LEU A 285 17.83 3.78 0.75
CA LEU A 285 17.74 3.61 2.19
C LEU A 285 16.94 2.36 2.58
N TRP A 286 15.72 2.21 2.07
CA TRP A 286 14.83 1.12 2.51
C TRP A 286 15.23 -0.25 1.94
N VAL A 287 15.48 -0.36 0.64
CA VAL A 287 15.86 -1.63 0.01
C VAL A 287 17.18 -2.20 0.60
N PRO A 288 18.24 -1.41 0.80
CA PRO A 288 19.46 -1.90 1.45
C PRO A 288 19.22 -2.31 2.90
N LEU A 289 18.38 -1.58 3.64
CA LEU A 289 17.98 -1.93 5.00
C LEU A 289 17.30 -3.30 5.03
N GLU A 290 16.27 -3.52 4.21
CA GLU A 290 15.54 -4.78 4.15
C GLU A 290 16.47 -5.96 3.81
N ARG A 291 17.37 -5.77 2.82
CA ARG A 291 18.37 -6.79 2.46
C ARG A 291 19.33 -7.10 3.60
N GLN A 292 19.79 -6.09 4.32
CA GLN A 292 20.72 -6.27 5.44
C GLN A 292 20.05 -7.03 6.59
N VAL A 293 18.82 -6.65 6.94
CA VAL A 293 18.02 -7.30 7.98
C VAL A 293 17.79 -8.77 7.65
N VAL A 294 17.40 -9.09 6.42
CA VAL A 294 17.24 -10.48 5.96
C VAL A 294 18.55 -11.26 6.01
N ARG A 295 19.66 -10.64 5.60
CA ARG A 295 20.99 -11.27 5.59
C ARG A 295 21.47 -11.60 7.00
N VAL A 296 21.33 -10.68 7.96
CA VAL A 296 21.78 -10.88 9.34
C VAL A 296 21.02 -12.03 9.98
N MET A 297 19.68 -12.02 9.89
CA MET A 297 18.85 -13.09 10.45
C MET A 297 19.01 -14.43 9.74
N GLY A 298 19.24 -14.43 8.42
CA GLY A 298 19.46 -15.67 7.67
C GLY A 298 20.81 -16.34 7.96
N LYS A 299 21.79 -15.63 8.55
CA LYS A 299 23.08 -16.23 8.96
C LYS A 299 23.02 -16.90 10.33
N SER A 300 22.03 -16.55 11.13
CA SER A 300 21.89 -16.96 12.53
C SER A 300 20.66 -17.84 12.78
N ASP A 301 19.88 -18.16 11.74
CA ASP A 301 18.95 -19.28 11.76
C ASP A 301 19.79 -20.58 11.85
N PRO A 302 19.67 -21.40 12.92
CA PRO A 302 20.28 -22.73 12.94
C PRO A 302 19.73 -23.56 11.77
N GLU A 303 20.53 -24.48 11.22
CA GLU A 303 20.14 -25.33 10.08
C GLU A 303 18.67 -25.78 10.20
N PRO A 304 17.91 -25.74 9.09
CA PRO A 304 16.48 -25.96 9.17
C PRO A 304 16.19 -27.38 9.65
N ALA A 305 15.79 -27.51 10.92
CA ALA A 305 15.02 -28.66 11.36
C ALA A 305 13.83 -28.80 10.39
N LYS A 306 13.60 -30.02 9.89
CA LYS A 306 12.67 -30.40 8.79
C LYS A 306 11.20 -29.96 8.94
N SER A 307 10.86 -29.08 9.89
CA SER A 307 9.52 -28.54 10.15
C SER A 307 9.47 -27.03 10.47
N ALA A 308 10.58 -26.29 10.50
CA ALA A 308 10.56 -24.86 10.80
C ALA A 308 10.05 -24.04 9.60
N ARG A 309 8.82 -23.49 9.70
CA ARG A 309 8.26 -22.58 8.69
C ARG A 309 9.16 -21.34 8.57
N GLU A 310 9.69 -21.06 7.38
CA GLU A 310 10.45 -19.83 7.10
C GLU A 310 9.71 -18.60 7.64
N ILE A 311 10.39 -17.79 8.45
CA ILE A 311 9.85 -16.54 8.98
C ILE A 311 9.70 -15.55 7.79
N PRO A 312 8.49 -15.03 7.50
CA PRO A 312 8.31 -14.05 6.43
C PRO A 312 9.19 -12.81 6.63
N VAL A 313 9.72 -12.27 5.54
CA VAL A 313 10.58 -11.07 5.54
C VAL A 313 9.98 -9.88 6.31
N GLY A 314 8.66 -9.69 6.24
CA GLY A 314 7.97 -8.64 6.99
C GLY A 314 8.15 -8.78 8.51
N ASN A 315 8.01 -9.99 9.04
CA ASN A 315 8.15 -10.25 10.48
C ASN A 315 9.59 -10.07 10.96
N ARG A 316 10.55 -10.41 10.10
CA ARG A 316 11.98 -10.13 10.32
C ARG A 316 12.19 -8.61 10.50
N LEU A 317 11.66 -7.82 9.58
CA LEU A 317 11.80 -6.36 9.64
C LEU A 317 11.11 -5.74 10.86
N ASP A 318 10.00 -6.32 11.32
CA ASP A 318 9.31 -5.90 12.55
C ASP A 318 10.20 -6.06 13.79
N LEU A 319 10.96 -7.16 13.90
CA LEU A 319 11.92 -7.40 14.99
C LEU A 319 13.06 -6.36 14.98
N PHE A 320 13.63 -6.12 13.80
CA PHE A 320 14.66 -5.09 13.64
C PHE A 320 14.16 -3.71 14.10
N LEU A 321 12.96 -3.31 13.67
CA LEU A 321 12.39 -2.01 14.01
C LEU A 321 12.15 -1.87 15.51
N ALA A 322 11.73 -2.93 16.18
CA ALA A 322 11.59 -2.94 17.64
C ALA A 322 12.94 -2.73 18.35
N ALA A 323 14.00 -3.39 17.89
CA ALA A 323 15.37 -3.23 18.42
C ALA A 323 15.91 -1.82 18.18
N TYR A 324 15.73 -1.29 16.96
CA TYR A 324 16.12 0.08 16.60
C TYR A 324 15.49 1.11 17.54
N LEU A 325 14.18 1.02 17.77
CA LEU A 325 13.45 1.96 18.62
C LEU A 325 13.89 1.87 20.08
N LYS A 326 14.19 0.66 20.57
CA LYS A 326 14.76 0.49 21.91
C LYS A 326 16.12 1.19 22.02
N ASN A 327 16.97 1.07 21.01
CA ASN A 327 18.26 1.76 20.97
C ASN A 327 18.11 3.29 20.97
N GLN A 328 17.18 3.84 20.20
CA GLN A 328 16.91 5.28 20.20
C GLN A 328 16.47 5.79 21.57
N GLN A 329 15.57 5.05 22.25
CA GLN A 329 15.10 5.42 23.59
C GLN A 329 16.23 5.40 24.64
N THR A 330 17.15 4.44 24.55
CA THR A 330 18.31 4.37 25.44
C THR A 330 19.26 5.55 25.19
N ALA A 331 19.53 5.87 23.92
CA ALA A 331 20.38 7.01 23.56
C ALA A 331 19.81 8.34 24.08
N GLU A 332 18.51 8.57 23.93
CA GLU A 332 17.83 9.77 24.44
C GLU A 332 17.91 9.88 25.96
N LYS A 333 17.71 8.77 26.69
CA LYS A 333 17.86 8.76 28.15
C LYS A 333 19.29 9.05 28.60
N ASN A 334 20.28 8.49 27.90
CA ASN A 334 21.68 8.72 28.22
C ASN A 334 22.08 10.17 27.98
N GLN A 335 21.58 10.78 26.90
CA GLN A 335 21.81 12.19 26.59
C GLN A 335 21.16 13.11 27.64
N GLN A 336 19.90 12.86 28.03
CA GLN A 336 19.24 13.61 29.11
C GLN A 336 19.97 13.47 30.45
N THR A 337 20.54 12.30 30.73
CA THR A 337 21.33 12.08 31.95
C THR A 337 22.68 12.79 31.90
N ALA A 338 23.28 12.93 30.71
CA ALA A 338 24.51 13.69 30.52
C ALA A 338 24.27 15.20 30.64
N GLU A 339 23.23 15.72 29.99
CA GLU A 339 22.83 17.13 30.08
C GLU A 339 22.47 17.53 31.53
N GLN A 340 21.79 16.65 32.29
CA GLN A 340 21.54 16.90 33.72
C GLN A 340 22.79 16.86 34.59
N LYS A 341 23.83 16.09 34.20
CA LYS A 341 25.10 16.07 34.90
C LYS A 341 25.94 17.30 34.59
N ASP A 342 25.94 17.74 33.34
CA ASP A 342 26.63 18.98 32.92
C ASP A 342 25.97 20.21 33.56
N GLU A 343 24.62 20.27 33.66
CA GLU A 343 23.90 21.33 34.39
C GLU A 343 24.19 21.30 35.89
N LEU A 344 24.35 20.11 36.50
CA LEU A 344 24.73 19.97 37.90
C LEU A 344 26.18 20.42 38.13
N GLU A 345 27.11 20.08 37.22
CA GLU A 345 28.52 20.49 37.30
C GLU A 345 28.74 21.99 37.01
N GLU A 346 27.96 22.60 36.11
CA GLU A 346 27.94 24.07 35.94
C GLU A 346 27.35 24.77 37.18
N SER A 347 26.32 24.19 37.80
CA SER A 347 25.70 24.75 39.01
C SER A 347 26.52 24.56 40.31
N ASP A 348 27.41 23.56 40.37
CA ASP A 348 28.30 23.33 41.53
C ASP A 348 29.51 24.28 41.55
N SER A 349 29.73 25.05 40.47
CA SER A 349 30.75 26.11 40.42
C SER A 349 30.31 27.41 41.10
N ASP A 350 29.01 27.60 41.34
CA ASP A 350 28.46 28.79 41.99
C ASP A 350 27.47 28.40 43.10
N PHE A 351 27.90 28.63 44.35
CA PHE A 351 27.07 28.76 45.55
C PHE A 351 26.72 27.51 46.39
N LYS A 352 27.60 27.22 47.38
CA LYS A 352 27.24 26.50 48.62
C LYS A 352 26.24 27.32 49.47
N ARG A 353 25.00 26.85 49.66
CA ARG A 353 24.22 26.89 50.94
C ARG A 353 22.84 26.18 50.86
N PRO A 354 22.24 25.77 52.00
CA PRO A 354 21.35 24.60 52.07
C PRO A 354 19.85 24.88 51.88
N MET A 355 19.15 23.80 51.49
CA MET A 355 17.72 23.68 51.18
C MET A 355 16.74 24.22 52.24
N LYS A 356 15.66 24.85 51.75
CA LYS A 356 14.33 24.80 52.38
C LYS A 356 13.31 24.25 51.38
N ARG A 357 12.75 23.08 51.68
CA ARG A 357 11.61 22.47 50.97
C ARG A 357 10.37 23.35 51.12
N LYS A 358 9.81 23.84 50.01
CA LYS A 358 8.41 24.28 49.91
C LYS A 358 7.72 23.48 48.82
N ARG A 359 6.72 22.70 49.22
CA ARG A 359 5.72 22.11 48.33
C ARG A 359 4.83 23.24 47.82
N ALA A 360 4.77 23.44 46.51
CA ALA A 360 3.74 24.24 45.86
C ALA A 360 2.95 23.31 44.93
N ALA A 361 1.67 23.15 45.24
CA ALA A 361 0.70 22.56 44.34
C ALA A 361 0.34 23.61 43.27
N ALA A 362 0.48 23.27 41.99
CA ALA A 362 -0.06 24.05 40.89
C ALA A 362 -0.83 23.11 39.96
N GLY A 363 -2.11 23.42 39.77
CA GLY A 363 -3.09 22.58 39.13
C GLY A 363 -2.81 22.32 37.64
N ALA A 364 -2.82 21.05 37.27
CA ALA A 364 -2.88 20.62 35.89
C ALA A 364 -4.28 20.91 35.32
N HIS A 365 -4.38 21.86 34.40
CA HIS A 365 -5.53 21.96 33.50
C HIS A 365 -5.64 20.67 32.69
N LYS A 366 -6.70 19.90 32.98
CA LYS A 366 -7.13 18.70 32.23
C LYS A 366 -7.27 19.03 30.73
N LYS A 367 -6.28 18.66 29.92
CA LYS A 367 -6.50 18.37 28.50
C LYS A 367 -7.44 17.16 28.41
N LYS A 368 -8.56 17.34 27.71
CA LYS A 368 -9.66 16.36 27.59
C LYS A 368 -9.15 14.97 27.18
N ASN A 369 -9.74 13.97 27.83
CA ASN A 369 -9.41 12.54 27.79
C ASN A 369 -9.41 11.93 26.38
N TYR A 370 -8.25 11.38 25.98
CA TYR A 370 -8.09 10.36 24.93
C TYR A 370 -7.78 8.95 25.53
N GLY A 371 -7.95 8.77 26.84
CA GLY A 371 -7.31 7.67 27.59
C GLY A 371 -7.86 6.25 27.36
N GLY A 372 -9.08 6.07 26.86
CA GLY A 372 -9.69 4.73 26.77
C GLY A 372 -9.15 3.85 25.63
N ALA A 373 -8.95 4.42 24.44
CA ALA A 373 -8.51 3.66 23.26
C ALA A 373 -6.99 3.50 23.20
N VAL A 374 -6.23 4.49 23.70
CA VAL A 374 -4.76 4.50 23.65
C VAL A 374 -4.16 3.40 24.53
N HIS A 375 -4.76 3.12 25.70
CA HIS A 375 -4.29 2.05 26.59
C HIS A 375 -4.50 0.64 26.02
N PHE A 376 -5.58 0.41 25.25
CA PHE A 376 -5.80 -0.88 24.56
C PHE A 376 -4.84 -1.07 23.36
N LEU A 377 -4.45 0.03 22.71
CA LEU A 377 -3.58 0.02 21.51
C LEU A 377 -2.08 -0.14 21.82
N GLN A 378 -1.61 0.28 23.00
CA GLN A 378 -0.20 0.17 23.40
C GLN A 378 0.31 -1.27 23.50
N GLY A 379 -0.57 -2.24 23.80
CA GLY A 379 -0.20 -3.66 23.91
C GLY A 379 -0.12 -4.40 22.57
N ALA A 380 -0.80 -3.90 21.52
CA ALA A 380 -1.00 -4.64 20.29
C ALA A 380 -0.28 -4.02 19.06
N PHE A 381 -0.02 -2.71 19.06
CA PHE A 381 0.68 -2.00 17.97
C PHE A 381 1.93 -1.21 18.43
N PRO A 382 2.83 -1.80 19.26
CA PRO A 382 3.84 -1.04 19.96
C PRO A 382 4.92 -0.47 19.03
N THR A 383 5.36 -1.22 18.01
CA THR A 383 6.46 -0.79 17.14
C THR A 383 6.07 0.38 16.26
N TYR A 384 4.89 0.31 15.61
CA TYR A 384 4.40 1.40 14.78
C TYR A 384 4.18 2.68 15.59
N LEU A 385 3.49 2.60 16.73
CA LEU A 385 3.21 3.78 17.57
C LEU A 385 4.50 4.41 18.11
N LYS A 386 5.49 3.60 18.50
CA LYS A 386 6.80 4.10 18.94
C LYS A 386 7.55 4.79 17.81
N LEU A 387 7.57 4.23 16.59
CA LEU A 387 8.25 4.88 15.47
C LEU A 387 7.54 6.18 15.07
N ARG A 388 6.21 6.16 15.00
CA ARG A 388 5.42 7.35 14.75
C ARG A 388 5.76 8.44 15.77
N GLY A 389 5.72 8.13 17.05
CA GLY A 389 6.07 9.07 18.11
C GLY A 389 7.52 9.57 17.99
N HIS A 390 8.46 8.71 17.60
CA HIS A 390 9.85 9.12 17.33
C HIS A 390 9.94 10.10 16.15
N VAL A 391 9.20 9.88 15.06
CA VAL A 391 9.11 10.82 13.92
C VAL A 391 8.49 12.14 14.36
N GLU A 392 7.35 12.11 15.06
CA GLU A 392 6.66 13.32 15.55
C GLU A 392 7.55 14.14 16.49
N ASN A 393 8.24 13.48 17.42
CA ASN A 393 9.18 14.15 18.33
C ASN A 393 10.37 14.75 17.58
N SER A 394 10.90 14.05 16.58
CA SER A 394 12.02 14.55 15.76
C SER A 394 11.61 15.78 14.95
N LEU A 395 10.41 15.76 14.37
CA LEU A 395 9.82 16.91 13.68
C LEU A 395 9.58 18.09 14.63
N ALA A 396 9.05 17.83 15.82
CA ALA A 396 8.79 18.86 16.81
C ALA A 396 10.08 19.55 17.30
N ARG A 397 11.17 18.81 17.51
CA ARG A 397 12.50 19.37 17.84
C ARG A 397 13.03 20.30 16.75
N GLU A 398 12.65 20.07 15.50
CA GLU A 398 13.02 20.90 14.36
C GLU A 398 12.00 22.03 14.07
N GLY A 399 11.02 22.24 14.95
CA GLY A 399 9.98 23.26 14.79
C GLY A 399 8.93 22.93 13.72
N VAL A 400 8.83 21.67 13.28
CA VAL A 400 7.84 21.23 12.30
C VAL A 400 6.60 20.68 13.00
N ASP A 401 5.55 21.49 13.06
CA ASP A 401 4.24 21.03 13.53
C ASP A 401 3.45 20.34 12.40
N VAL A 402 3.31 19.02 12.52
CA VAL A 402 2.50 18.16 11.63
C VAL A 402 1.01 18.15 11.99
N THR A 403 0.63 18.57 13.20
CA THR A 403 -0.79 18.64 13.61
C THR A 403 -1.51 19.85 13.01
N ALA A 404 -0.75 20.88 12.64
CA ALA A 404 -1.23 22.04 11.88
C ALA A 404 -1.45 21.76 10.37
N TRP A 405 -1.35 20.50 9.92
CA TRP A 405 -1.58 20.09 8.51
C TRP A 405 -3.03 19.69 8.25
N GLN A 406 -4.00 20.38 8.86
CA GLN A 406 -5.39 20.20 8.42
C GLN A 406 -5.51 20.68 6.97
N ALA A 407 -6.16 19.85 6.15
CA ALA A 407 -6.37 20.14 4.74
C ALA A 407 -7.02 21.53 4.65
N PRO A 408 -6.37 22.50 4.00
CA PRO A 408 -6.99 23.80 3.83
C PRO A 408 -8.31 23.66 3.09
N GLY A 409 -9.32 24.39 3.58
CA GLY A 409 -10.52 24.67 2.81
C GLY A 409 -10.16 25.38 1.49
N ILE A 410 -11.10 25.36 0.56
CA ILE A 410 -10.98 26.03 -0.74
C ILE A 410 -10.65 27.52 -0.50
N GLY A 411 -9.53 28.01 -1.03
CA GLY A 411 -9.14 29.44 -0.97
C GLY A 411 -7.79 29.77 -0.31
N ILE A 412 -6.73 29.00 -0.57
CA ILE A 412 -5.39 29.17 0.02
C ILE A 412 -4.61 30.25 -0.74
N THR A 413 -3.90 31.13 -0.03
CA THR A 413 -3.01 32.11 -0.67
C THR A 413 -1.73 31.45 -1.24
N SER A 414 -1.04 32.12 -2.17
CA SER A 414 0.27 31.66 -2.67
C SER A 414 1.29 31.48 -1.52
N THR A 415 1.26 32.38 -0.54
CA THR A 415 2.12 32.35 0.65
C THR A 415 1.87 31.15 1.56
N GLU A 416 0.61 30.76 1.77
CA GLU A 416 0.27 29.56 2.56
C GLU A 416 0.70 28.26 1.86
N ARG A 417 0.62 28.23 0.53
CA ARG A 417 1.10 27.11 -0.28
C ARG A 417 2.62 26.96 -0.18
N GLU A 418 3.37 28.05 -0.33
CA GLU A 418 4.83 28.06 -0.17
C GLU A 418 5.26 27.65 1.24
N ALA A 419 4.58 28.15 2.27
CA ALA A 419 4.83 27.77 3.66
C ALA A 419 4.56 26.29 3.92
N ARG A 420 3.56 25.70 3.24
CA ARG A 420 3.28 24.26 3.30
C ARG A 420 4.35 23.44 2.58
N GLU A 421 4.75 23.85 1.39
CA GLU A 421 5.81 23.16 0.63
C GLU A 421 7.14 23.17 1.40
N LYS A 422 7.49 24.31 2.03
CA LYS A 422 8.67 24.40 2.91
C LYS A 422 8.60 23.42 4.08
N ARG A 423 7.45 23.35 4.77
CA ARG A 423 7.23 22.39 5.87
C ARG A 423 7.31 20.94 5.41
N GLN A 424 6.77 20.62 4.23
CA GLN A 424 6.85 19.27 3.65
C GLN A 424 8.29 18.88 3.32
N ARG A 425 9.07 19.79 2.73
CA ARG A 425 10.50 19.55 2.44
C ARG A 425 11.31 19.33 3.72
N GLN A 426 11.05 20.13 4.76
CA GLN A 426 11.70 19.96 6.06
C GLN A 426 11.36 18.59 6.66
N ALA A 427 10.07 18.22 6.66
CA ALA A 427 9.64 16.92 7.16
C ALA A 427 10.26 15.75 6.38
N ALA A 428 10.34 15.84 5.05
CA ALA A 428 11.01 14.84 4.21
C ALA A 428 12.50 14.71 4.56
N ALA A 429 13.19 15.82 4.85
CA ALA A 429 14.59 15.80 5.27
C ALA A 429 14.78 15.12 6.64
N THR A 430 13.91 15.40 7.61
CA THR A 430 13.91 14.73 8.93
C THR A 430 13.69 13.22 8.77
N VAL A 431 12.69 12.82 7.98
CA VAL A 431 12.39 11.39 7.72
C VAL A 431 13.54 10.71 7.00
N LYS A 432 14.20 11.39 6.04
CA LYS A 432 15.40 10.86 5.37
C LYS A 432 16.52 10.58 6.38
N ARG A 433 16.76 11.48 7.34
CA ARG A 433 17.75 11.26 8.42
C ARG A 433 17.39 10.06 9.30
N ILE A 434 16.12 9.90 9.65
CA ILE A 434 15.65 8.73 10.42
C ILE A 434 15.90 7.43 9.65
N MET A 435 15.55 7.39 8.36
CA MET A 435 15.81 6.22 7.50
C MET A 435 17.31 5.92 7.34
N GLN A 436 18.17 6.95 7.25
CA GLN A 436 19.62 6.78 7.24
C GLN A 436 20.12 6.18 8.57
N SER A 437 19.61 6.67 9.70
CA SER A 437 19.92 6.14 11.04
C SER A 437 19.52 4.66 11.17
N MET A 438 18.33 4.27 10.66
CA MET A 438 17.92 2.87 10.59
C MET A 438 18.89 2.02 9.77
N LEU A 439 19.24 2.48 8.57
CA LEU A 439 20.18 1.75 7.71
C LEU A 439 21.55 1.57 8.37
N SER A 440 22.08 2.62 9.00
CA SER A 440 23.35 2.56 9.73
C SER A 440 23.28 1.57 10.90
N PHE A 441 22.20 1.62 11.69
CA PHE A 441 21.99 0.68 12.79
C PHE A 441 21.87 -0.77 12.28
N SER A 442 21.23 -1.01 11.14
CA SER A 442 21.14 -2.36 10.56
C SER A 442 22.50 -2.99 10.22
N LYS A 443 23.51 -2.16 9.96
CA LYS A 443 24.87 -2.60 9.63
C LYS A 443 25.69 -2.99 10.86
N THR A 444 25.33 -2.54 12.07
CA THR A 444 26.08 -2.87 13.29
C THR A 444 25.94 -4.34 13.68
N GLY A 445 24.81 -4.98 13.31
CA GLY A 445 24.50 -6.36 13.67
C GLY A 445 24.18 -6.57 15.16
N THR A 446 24.39 -5.57 16.01
CA THR A 446 24.18 -5.60 17.48
C THR A 446 22.70 -5.62 17.91
N TRP A 447 21.79 -5.67 16.95
CA TRP A 447 20.35 -5.59 17.13
C TRP A 447 19.66 -6.95 17.05
N TYR A 448 20.38 -7.96 16.57
CA TYR A 448 19.90 -9.34 16.45
C TYR A 448 20.24 -10.15 17.70
#